data_AF-A0A2K9NNP5-F1
#
_entry.id   AF-A0A2K9NNP5-F1
#
_cell.length_a   1.000
_cell.length_b   1.000
_cell.length_c   1.000
_cell.angle_alpha   90.00
_cell.angle_beta   90.00
_cell.angle_gamma   90.00
#
_symmetry.space_group_name_H-M   'P 1'
#
loop_
_entity.id
_entity.type
_entity.pdbx_description
1 polymer ?
#
loop_
_entity_poly.entity_id
_entity_poly.type
_entity_poly.pdbx_seq_one_letter_code
_entity_poly.pdbx_strand_id
1 'polypeptide(L)'
;MKYLFLLLLPIVTSCTTHTSKEQMPERLEVGECLEGTTRTGYSFPTAMGAETCSQASQFCVQGQWQGPTLYDSCIEQFKNCGAALHGTVETGYQSPTVPNGSTCIQTSRTCLEGSWNGPELYSSCTELP
;
A
#
# COMPACT_ATOMS: atom_id res chain seq x y z
N MET A 1 21.36 -44.46 -42.61
CA MET A 1 20.04 -44.47 -41.96
C MET A 1 20.28 -44.53 -40.47
N LYS A 2 19.68 -43.79 -39.55
CA LYS A 2 18.80 -42.61 -39.52
C LYS A 2 18.75 -42.30 -38.01
N TYR A 3 19.15 -41.09 -37.60
CA TYR A 3 18.94 -40.40 -36.31
C TYR A 3 18.87 -41.20 -34.99
N LEU A 4 19.75 -40.87 -34.03
CA LEU A 4 19.30 -40.35 -32.73
C LEU A 4 20.46 -39.69 -31.95
N PHE A 5 20.64 -38.39 -32.16
CA PHE A 5 21.51 -37.53 -31.36
C PHE A 5 20.67 -37.04 -30.17
N LEU A 6 20.73 -37.73 -29.03
CA LEU A 6 20.10 -37.28 -27.78
C LEU A 6 21.04 -36.29 -27.07
N LEU A 7 20.92 -35.02 -27.43
CA LEU A 7 21.49 -33.89 -26.71
C LEU A 7 20.77 -33.74 -25.37
N LEU A 8 21.36 -34.27 -24.30
CA LEU A 8 21.03 -33.88 -22.93
C LEU A 8 21.63 -32.49 -22.67
N LEU A 9 20.89 -31.45 -23.06
CA LEU A 9 21.12 -30.09 -22.60
C LEU A 9 20.80 -30.03 -21.10
N PRO A 10 21.72 -29.59 -20.23
CA PRO A 10 21.32 -29.20 -18.88
C PRO A 10 20.41 -27.99 -19.02
N ILE A 11 19.13 -28.17 -18.68
CA ILE A 11 18.17 -27.10 -18.54
C ILE A 11 18.69 -26.26 -17.37
N VAL A 12 19.45 -25.22 -17.69
CA VAL A 12 19.83 -24.19 -16.73
C VAL A 12 18.53 -23.47 -16.39
N THR A 13 17.81 -23.99 -15.40
CA THR A 13 16.65 -23.31 -14.82
C THR A 13 17.23 -22.14 -14.05
N SER A 14 17.50 -21.06 -14.79
CA SER A 14 17.92 -19.80 -14.22
C SER A 14 16.77 -19.28 -13.39
N CYS A 15 16.77 -19.58 -12.09
CA CYS A 15 15.93 -18.90 -11.13
C CYS A 15 16.31 -17.42 -11.19
N THR A 16 15.57 -16.63 -11.94
CA THR A 16 15.58 -15.18 -11.78
C THR A 16 14.98 -14.94 -10.40
N THR A 17 15.83 -14.82 -9.39
CA THR A 17 15.45 -14.20 -8.14
C THR A 17 14.92 -12.83 -8.51
N HIS A 18 13.60 -12.65 -8.42
CA HIS A 18 12.94 -11.37 -8.58
C HIS A 18 13.32 -10.55 -7.35
N THR A 19 14.53 -9.98 -7.36
CA THR A 19 14.94 -8.98 -6.39
C THR A 19 14.09 -7.77 -6.73
N SER A 20 12.97 -7.62 -6.02
CA SER A 20 12.34 -6.32 -5.83
C SER A 20 13.48 -5.37 -5.49
N LYS A 21 13.84 -4.48 -6.42
CA LYS A 21 14.71 -3.35 -6.08
C LYS A 21 13.97 -2.61 -4.99
N GLU A 22 14.38 -2.79 -3.74
CA GLU A 22 14.08 -1.83 -2.70
C GLU A 22 14.79 -0.55 -3.12
N GLN A 23 14.08 0.27 -3.89
CA GLN A 23 14.56 1.57 -4.32
C GLN A 23 14.65 2.40 -3.05
N MET A 24 15.88 2.52 -2.54
CA MET A 24 16.16 3.28 -1.33
C MET A 24 15.63 4.70 -1.52
N PRO A 25 14.82 5.22 -0.58
CA PRO A 25 14.14 6.48 -0.80
C PRO A 25 15.13 7.65 -0.86
N GLU A 26 14.93 8.54 -1.82
CA GLU A 26 15.80 9.68 -2.06
C GLU A 26 15.59 10.73 -0.96
N ARG A 27 16.67 10.97 -0.20
CA ARG A 27 16.73 12.02 0.81
C ARG A 27 17.09 13.33 0.10
N LEU A 28 16.40 14.41 0.45
CA LEU A 28 16.77 15.75 -0.01
C LEU A 28 18.24 16.02 0.36
N GLU A 29 19.06 16.29 -0.66
CA GLU A 29 20.52 16.40 -0.51
C GLU A 29 20.91 17.33 0.64
N VAL A 30 21.94 16.95 1.39
CA VAL A 30 22.54 17.78 2.44
C VAL A 30 23.58 18.67 1.77
N GLY A 31 23.13 19.77 1.18
CA GLY A 31 23.98 20.80 0.58
C GLY A 31 24.05 22.06 1.44
N GLU A 32 25.02 22.92 1.13
CA GLU A 32 25.02 24.31 1.61
C GLU A 32 23.75 25.03 1.15
N CYS A 33 23.27 25.96 1.97
CA CYS A 33 22.04 26.68 1.71
C CYS A 33 22.24 28.19 1.80
N LEU A 34 21.34 28.93 1.15
CA LEU A 34 21.30 30.38 1.25
C LEU A 34 20.59 30.80 2.54
N GLU A 35 21.21 31.69 3.32
CA GLU A 35 20.69 32.14 4.61
C GLU A 35 19.22 32.61 4.53
N GLY A 36 18.40 32.17 5.49
CA GLY A 36 16.99 32.55 5.57
C GLY A 36 16.07 31.85 4.56
N THR A 37 16.60 30.96 3.71
CA THR A 37 15.76 30.12 2.85
C THR A 37 15.10 28.99 3.64
N THR A 38 13.95 28.54 3.12
CA THR A 38 13.20 27.40 3.66
C THR A 38 13.02 26.39 2.54
N ARG A 39 13.14 25.11 2.86
CA ARG A 39 12.74 24.01 1.99
C ARG A 39 11.74 23.12 2.68
N THR A 40 10.83 22.55 1.90
CA THR A 40 9.81 21.62 2.38
C THR A 40 9.99 20.27 1.72
N GLY A 41 9.68 19.21 2.46
CA GLY A 41 9.67 17.84 1.97
C GLY A 41 8.91 16.95 2.94
N TYR A 42 8.98 15.63 2.76
CA TYR A 42 8.30 14.70 3.66
C TYR A 42 9.17 14.34 4.86
N SER A 43 8.55 14.17 6.03
CA SER A 43 9.23 13.75 7.25
C SER A 43 9.74 12.31 7.19
N PHE A 44 9.06 11.49 6.37
CA PHE A 44 9.38 10.09 6.16
C PHE A 44 9.16 9.73 4.70
N PRO A 45 9.92 8.76 4.16
CA PRO A 45 9.74 8.32 2.78
C PRO A 45 8.58 7.32 2.60
N THR A 46 8.04 6.83 3.72
CA THR A 46 6.93 5.89 3.73
C THR A 46 6.10 6.15 4.98
N ALA A 47 4.80 6.31 4.81
CA ALA A 47 3.85 6.36 5.91
C ALA A 47 3.17 4.98 6.03
N MET A 48 3.10 4.40 7.23
CA MET A 48 2.54 3.05 7.41
C MET A 48 1.20 3.09 8.13
N GLY A 49 0.26 2.27 7.68
CA GLY A 49 -1.03 2.10 8.37
C GLY A 49 -1.85 3.39 8.32
N ALA A 50 -2.13 3.96 9.50
CA ALA A 50 -2.93 5.18 9.69
C ALA A 50 -2.18 6.49 9.47
N GLU A 51 -0.86 6.42 9.42
CA GLU A 51 -0.05 7.59 9.21
C GLU A 51 -0.20 8.06 7.76
N THR A 52 -0.25 9.38 7.58
CA THR A 52 -0.24 10.00 6.24
C THR A 52 1.11 10.64 5.98
N CYS A 53 1.43 10.80 4.70
CA CYS A 53 2.66 11.47 4.28
C CYS A 53 2.67 12.93 4.73
N SER A 54 3.31 13.18 5.88
CA SER A 54 3.36 14.49 6.51
C SER A 54 4.56 15.29 6.01
N GLN A 55 4.31 16.55 5.65
CA GLN A 55 5.38 17.48 5.26
C GLN A 55 6.05 18.11 6.48
N ALA A 56 7.33 18.40 6.34
CA ALA A 56 8.10 19.21 7.26
C ALA A 56 8.98 20.21 6.50
N SER A 57 9.50 21.18 7.25
CA SER A 57 10.34 22.24 6.70
C SER A 57 11.70 22.26 7.38
N GLN A 58 12.72 22.58 6.59
CA GLN A 58 14.02 22.98 7.09
C GLN A 58 14.26 24.45 6.78
N PHE A 59 14.95 25.15 7.66
CA PHE A 59 15.32 26.55 7.52
C PHE A 59 16.84 26.67 7.50
N CYS A 60 17.38 27.53 6.64
CA CYS A 60 18.81 27.72 6.52
C CYS A 60 19.32 28.72 7.56
N VAL A 61 20.26 28.28 8.39
CA VAL A 61 20.97 29.13 9.35
C VAL A 61 22.46 28.87 9.27
N GLN A 62 23.24 29.93 9.11
CA GLN A 62 24.68 29.91 8.93
C GLN A 62 25.12 28.94 7.82
N GLY A 63 24.36 28.94 6.71
CA GLY A 63 24.63 28.07 5.57
C GLY A 63 24.35 26.58 5.80
N GLN A 64 23.66 26.21 6.88
CA GLN A 64 23.30 24.83 7.20
C GLN A 64 21.78 24.67 7.39
N TRP A 65 21.23 23.57 6.86
CA TRP A 65 19.82 23.24 7.05
C TRP A 65 19.53 22.82 8.49
N GLN A 66 18.64 23.55 9.14
CA GLN A 66 18.11 23.27 10.46
C GLN A 66 16.72 22.65 10.35
N GLY A 67 16.42 21.65 11.19
CA GLY A 67 15.15 20.93 11.19
C GLY A 67 15.29 19.45 10.85
N PRO A 68 14.18 18.71 10.73
CA PRO A 68 14.21 17.27 10.49
C PRO A 68 14.79 16.94 9.12
N THR A 69 15.26 15.71 8.96
CA THR A 69 15.58 15.18 7.62
C THR A 69 14.33 15.19 6.75
N LEU A 70 14.48 15.61 5.49
CA LEU A 70 13.39 15.64 4.52
C LEU A 70 13.64 14.62 3.40
N TYR A 71 12.55 14.09 2.85
CA TYR A 71 12.53 13.19 1.70
C TYR A 71 11.77 13.84 0.55
N ASP A 72 12.20 13.63 -0.69
CA ASP A 72 11.58 14.21 -1.89
C ASP A 72 10.20 13.63 -2.18
N SER A 73 10.00 12.37 -1.79
CA SER A 73 8.74 11.66 -1.96
C SER A 73 8.39 10.88 -0.70
N CYS A 74 7.10 10.61 -0.57
CA CYS A 74 6.58 9.71 0.43
C CYS A 74 5.51 8.83 -0.21
N ILE A 75 5.57 7.53 0.09
CA ILE A 75 4.59 6.55 -0.36
C ILE A 75 3.73 6.16 0.85
N GLU A 76 2.42 6.25 0.71
CA GLU A 76 1.49 5.73 1.71
C GLU A 76 1.39 4.21 1.55
N GLN A 77 1.95 3.48 2.53
CA GLN A 77 1.82 2.04 2.64
C GLN A 77 0.72 1.71 3.64
N PHE A 78 -0.48 1.53 3.10
CA PHE A 78 -1.59 1.05 3.89
C PHE A 78 -1.51 -0.45 4.09
N LYS A 79 -1.91 -0.91 5.29
CA LYS A 79 -2.09 -2.34 5.54
C LYS A 79 -3.35 -2.84 4.80
N ASN A 80 -3.27 -4.05 4.25
CA ASN A 80 -4.37 -4.73 3.58
C ASN A 80 -5.22 -5.56 4.55
N CYS A 81 -6.50 -5.75 4.22
CA CYS A 81 -7.42 -6.58 4.99
C CYS A 81 -7.35 -8.03 4.51
N GLY A 82 -6.19 -8.67 4.72
CA GLY A 82 -5.85 -9.94 4.10
C GLY A 82 -5.47 -9.74 2.62
N ALA A 83 -6.25 -10.32 1.70
CA ALA A 83 -6.03 -10.18 0.26
C ALA A 83 -6.63 -8.89 -0.34
N ALA A 84 -7.53 -8.21 0.37
CA ALA A 84 -8.15 -6.97 -0.10
C ALA A 84 -7.21 -5.77 0.13
N LEU A 85 -6.93 -5.02 -0.93
CA LEU A 85 -6.12 -3.81 -0.84
C LEU A 85 -6.82 -2.76 0.03
N HIS A 86 -6.04 -1.88 0.67
CA HIS A 86 -6.60 -0.69 1.30
C HIS A 86 -7.50 0.10 0.34
N GLY A 87 -8.58 0.66 0.87
CA GLY A 87 -9.58 1.38 0.10
C GLY A 87 -10.55 0.46 -0.67
N THR A 88 -10.32 -0.86 -0.68
CA THR A 88 -11.28 -1.80 -1.26
C THR A 88 -12.61 -1.69 -0.52
N VAL A 89 -13.69 -1.54 -1.28
CA VAL A 89 -15.05 -1.59 -0.78
C VAL A 89 -15.66 -2.93 -1.16
N GLU A 90 -16.10 -3.68 -0.17
CA GLU A 90 -16.91 -4.88 -0.38
C GLU A 90 -18.38 -4.55 -0.17
N THR A 91 -19.24 -5.12 -1.00
CA THR A 91 -20.71 -5.02 -0.85
C THR A 91 -21.29 -6.41 -0.64
N GLY A 92 -22.35 -6.49 0.15
CA GLY A 92 -23.02 -7.75 0.48
C GLY A 92 -24.29 -7.48 1.27
N TYR A 93 -24.82 -8.50 1.94
CA TYR A 93 -26.02 -8.38 2.75
C TYR A 93 -25.69 -8.34 4.24
N GLN A 94 -26.49 -7.59 5.01
CA GLN A 94 -26.34 -7.48 6.46
C GLN A 94 -26.73 -8.75 7.21
N SER A 95 -27.58 -9.59 6.61
CA SER A 95 -28.04 -10.87 7.16
C SER A 95 -28.14 -11.90 6.03
N PRO A 96 -27.83 -13.18 6.29
CA PRO A 96 -27.99 -14.24 5.29
C PRO A 96 -29.46 -14.66 5.12
N THR A 97 -30.32 -14.33 6.07
CA THR A 97 -31.75 -14.61 6.02
C THR A 97 -32.58 -13.48 6.60
N VAL A 98 -33.78 -13.25 6.07
CA VAL A 98 -34.76 -12.31 6.62
C VAL A 98 -36.13 -12.97 6.77
N PRO A 99 -37.03 -12.47 7.65
CA PRO A 99 -38.40 -12.98 7.74
C PRO A 99 -39.16 -12.85 6.41
N ASN A 100 -40.17 -13.69 6.21
CA ASN A 100 -41.05 -13.62 5.04
C ASN A 100 -41.65 -12.22 4.87
N GLY A 101 -41.60 -11.68 3.65
CA GLY A 101 -42.11 -10.34 3.34
C GLY A 101 -41.21 -9.18 3.82
N SER A 102 -40.02 -9.49 4.36
CA SER A 102 -38.98 -8.50 4.65
C SER A 102 -37.95 -8.47 3.53
N THR A 103 -37.32 -7.32 3.28
CA THR A 103 -36.32 -7.18 2.22
C THR A 103 -34.90 -7.38 2.74
N CYS A 104 -34.09 -8.10 1.96
CA CYS A 104 -32.65 -8.20 2.17
C CYS A 104 -31.96 -6.83 2.03
N ILE A 105 -31.30 -6.37 3.09
CA ILE A 105 -30.60 -5.08 3.11
C ILE A 105 -29.18 -5.26 2.61
N GLN A 106 -28.89 -4.65 1.46
CA GLN A 106 -27.52 -4.55 0.95
C GLN A 106 -26.76 -3.46 1.72
N THR A 107 -25.52 -3.75 2.08
CA THR A 107 -24.63 -2.84 2.79
C THR A 107 -23.19 -3.05 2.29
N SER A 108 -22.27 -2.24 2.80
CA SER A 108 -20.86 -2.26 2.41
C SER A 108 -19.94 -2.10 3.60
N ARG A 109 -18.69 -2.57 3.42
CA ARG A 109 -17.59 -2.30 4.33
C ARG A 109 -16.35 -1.89 3.52
N THR A 110 -15.50 -1.09 4.12
CA THR A 110 -14.27 -0.59 3.48
C THR A 110 -13.05 -1.11 4.22
N CYS A 111 -12.04 -1.57 3.49
CA CYS A 111 -10.77 -1.92 4.09
C CYS A 111 -9.98 -0.64 4.40
N LEU A 112 -9.85 -0.31 5.67
CA LEU A 112 -9.03 0.82 6.12
C LEU A 112 -7.91 0.28 7.02
N GLU A 113 -6.66 0.57 6.64
CA GLU A 113 -5.48 0.29 7.46
C GLU A 113 -5.38 -1.16 7.98
N GLY A 114 -5.82 -2.10 7.15
CA GLY A 114 -5.78 -3.53 7.45
C GLY A 114 -6.93 -4.02 8.33
N SER A 115 -7.96 -3.21 8.53
CA SER A 115 -9.19 -3.58 9.24
C SER A 115 -10.44 -3.24 8.42
N TRP A 116 -11.41 -4.16 8.42
CA TRP A 116 -12.71 -3.90 7.80
C TRP A 116 -13.51 -2.91 8.65
N ASN A 117 -13.86 -1.78 8.05
CA ASN A 117 -14.72 -0.76 8.62
C ASN A 117 -16.11 -0.88 8.02
N GLY A 118 -17.06 -1.32 8.83
CA GLY A 118 -18.43 -1.64 8.41
C GLY A 118 -18.88 -2.97 9.01
N PRO A 119 -20.14 -3.39 8.74
CA PRO A 119 -20.65 -4.66 9.24
C PRO A 119 -19.96 -5.85 8.57
N GLU A 120 -20.07 -7.03 9.18
CA GLU A 120 -19.83 -8.27 8.45
C GLU A 120 -20.83 -8.42 7.30
N LEU A 121 -20.37 -8.98 6.19
CA LEU A 121 -21.15 -9.12 4.97
C LEU A 121 -21.41 -10.59 4.68
N TYR A 122 -22.62 -10.88 4.26
CA TYR A 122 -23.03 -12.17 3.70
C TYR A 122 -23.13 -12.07 2.18
N SER A 123 -22.67 -13.08 1.46
CA SER A 123 -22.67 -13.11 -0.02
C SER A 123 -24.07 -13.26 -0.61
N SER A 124 -25.01 -13.79 0.15
CA SER A 124 -26.40 -14.00 -0.26
C SER A 124 -27.34 -13.70 0.89
N CYS A 125 -28.57 -13.34 0.57
CA CYS A 125 -29.66 -13.23 1.53
C CYS A 125 -30.93 -13.85 0.94
N THR A 126 -31.65 -14.63 1.76
CA THR A 126 -32.91 -15.28 1.36
C THR A 126 -34.01 -15.03 2.38
N GLU A 127 -35.25 -14.88 1.92
CA GLU A 127 -36.41 -14.86 2.81
C GLU A 127 -36.66 -16.26 3.38
N LEU A 128 -36.99 -16.33 4.67
CA LEU A 128 -37.45 -17.56 5.29
C LEU A 128 -38.88 -17.89 4.82
N PRO A 129 -39.23 -19.19 4.70
CA PRO A 129 -40.57 -19.64 4.31
C PRO A 129 -41.68 -19.11 5.23
#